data_AF-A0A7S4WEH2-F1
#
_entry.id   AF-A0A7S4WEH2-F1
#
_cell.length_a   1.000
_cell.length_b   1.000
_cell.length_c   1.000
_cell.angle_alpha   90.00
_cell.angle_beta   90.00
_cell.angle_gamma   90.00
#
_symmetry.space_group_name_H-M   'P 1'
#
loop_
_entity.id
_entity.type
_entity.pdbx_description
1 polymer ?
#
loop_
_entity_poly.entity_id
_entity_poly.type
_entity_poly.pdbx_seq_one_letter_code
_entity_poly.pdbx_strand_id
1 'polypeptide(L)'
;HAQAERVRGVLLLRASSAQLSLMRPSRRGGARGGGTHTRREHDEGAPLLDGNARMVEILEEWMVHHKKMYEAHIAEQERLINLLLNCRPETTKEREAGLDSSRQQDGEGADIWSEVRSPSADSPPQELSTWSSRLQGATRPAKAPSRPVQPLTPDVDPEGPELACKPKDQSAAEIQPDEEDADQLLNMWTKCSGLHTVSKWVTNYRKHPAGWGALLMIHGIPEVSARLRSKVDNYAIYAALFLSMSMTLVTDAPNSINRECEGDWECRISKRLYFLGFGVGTAAHMLCILLGMGFNNALNEAARDSDVYRMFARGKGFVATVKCERAFVLGCAADFIALVVALATYTSWAEAIAGAVIMAAVVLYVNVRTTRLLFRNGSICQYWRPELGGKPDADDPYDLQVATDLFQQRVRFNNLFQTLREGTLDHASSQEMRKELRQHAHHAADQGQSHDTARSVAVAGIF
;
A
#
# COMPACT_ATOMS: atom_id res chain seq x y z
N HIS A 1 13.56 9.15 5.92
CA HIS A 1 14.62 9.54 6.88
C HIS A 1 14.33 10.89 7.56
N ALA A 2 14.26 12.02 6.83
CA ALA A 2 14.07 13.35 7.43
C ALA A 2 12.78 13.52 8.26
N GLN A 3 11.68 12.86 7.90
CA GLN A 3 10.46 12.87 8.72
C GLN A 3 10.59 12.07 10.01
N ALA A 4 11.30 10.94 10.00
CA ALA A 4 11.55 10.13 11.21
C ALA A 4 12.44 10.89 12.21
N GLU A 5 13.48 11.58 11.71
CA GLU A 5 14.32 12.46 12.53
C GLU A 5 13.54 13.64 13.13
N ARG A 6 12.56 14.21 12.41
CA ARG A 6 11.68 15.26 12.96
C ARG A 6 10.75 14.73 14.05
N VAL A 7 10.17 13.55 13.89
CA VAL A 7 9.31 12.93 14.91
C VAL A 7 10.12 12.59 16.16
N ARG A 8 11.34 12.05 15.99
CA ARG A 8 12.28 11.78 17.09
C ARG A 8 12.64 13.06 17.86
N GLY A 9 12.94 14.15 17.15
CA GLY A 9 13.24 15.45 17.78
C GLY A 9 12.07 16.00 18.61
N VAL A 10 10.84 15.87 18.12
CA VAL A 10 9.63 16.34 18.83
C VAL A 10 9.34 15.49 20.08
N LEU A 11 9.55 14.18 20.01
CA LEU A 11 9.36 13.27 21.16
C LEU A 11 10.40 13.52 22.25
N LEU A 12 11.68 13.70 21.89
CA LEU A 12 12.74 14.01 22.85
C LEU A 12 12.54 15.38 23.52
N LEU A 13 12.11 16.40 22.77
CA LEU A 13 11.78 17.72 23.33
C LEU A 13 10.62 17.67 24.34
N ARG A 14 9.61 16.84 24.09
CA ARG A 14 8.49 16.66 25.02
C ARG A 14 8.88 15.88 26.28
N ALA A 15 9.73 14.86 26.16
CA ALA A 15 10.25 14.12 27.29
C ALA A 15 11.11 15.00 28.22
N SER A 16 11.99 15.84 27.65
CA SER A 16 12.81 16.78 28.44
C SER A 16 11.99 17.89 29.11
N SER A 17 10.92 18.36 28.46
CA SER A 17 10.02 19.37 29.04
C SER A 17 9.19 18.82 30.21
N ALA A 18 8.80 17.54 30.15
CA ALA A 18 8.12 16.85 31.24
C ALA A 18 9.05 16.65 32.46
N GLN A 19 10.32 16.27 32.24
CA GLN A 19 11.32 16.17 33.31
C GLN A 19 11.62 17.51 34.00
N LEU A 20 11.70 18.61 33.24
CA LEU A 20 11.95 19.96 33.78
C LEU A 20 10.78 20.50 34.63
N SER A 21 9.55 20.04 34.37
CA SER A 21 8.38 20.46 35.16
C SER A 21 8.28 19.75 36.51
N LEU A 22 8.85 18.55 36.63
CA LEU A 22 8.87 17.76 37.88
C LEU A 22 10.01 18.16 38.84
N MET A 23 11.03 18.89 38.37
CA MET A 23 12.17 19.33 39.19
C MET A 23 12.02 20.72 39.81
N ARG A 24 10.84 21.36 39.81
CA ARG A 24 10.66 22.64 40.54
C ARG A 24 10.44 22.38 42.03
N PRO A 25 11.37 22.78 42.92
CA PRO A 25 11.16 22.63 44.35
C PRO A 25 10.08 23.62 44.82
N SER A 26 9.03 23.09 45.44
CA SER A 26 7.96 23.88 46.04
C SER A 26 8.49 24.70 47.21
N ARG A 27 8.73 25.99 46.96
CA ARG A 27 9.15 26.95 47.99
C ARG A 27 7.90 27.52 48.66
N ARG A 28 7.42 26.85 49.71
CA ARG A 28 6.50 27.45 50.70
C ARG A 28 7.11 27.32 52.10
N GLY A 29 7.47 28.48 52.65
CA GLY A 29 7.82 28.60 54.05
C GLY A 29 6.57 28.70 54.92
N GLY A 30 6.75 28.45 56.23
CA GLY A 30 5.92 29.06 57.26
C GLY A 30 5.21 28.11 58.22
N ALA A 31 5.86 27.92 59.37
CA ALA A 31 5.29 27.87 60.72
C ALA A 31 4.59 26.60 61.28
N ARG A 32 5.30 26.02 62.26
CA ARG A 32 4.87 25.52 63.59
C ARG A 32 3.57 24.71 63.71
N GLY A 33 3.75 23.46 64.13
CA GLY A 33 2.76 22.69 64.88
C GLY A 33 3.28 21.30 65.17
N GLY A 34 3.74 21.06 66.40
CA GLY A 34 4.19 19.75 66.85
C GLY A 34 3.01 18.78 66.94
N GLY A 35 3.15 17.63 66.29
CA GLY A 35 2.18 16.55 66.34
C GLY A 35 2.85 15.28 65.79
N THR A 36 3.31 14.44 66.70
CA THR A 36 3.85 13.11 66.43
C THR A 36 2.73 12.22 65.88
N HIS A 37 2.62 12.11 64.56
CA HIS A 37 1.89 11.03 63.91
C HIS A 37 2.85 10.26 63.00
N THR A 38 2.99 8.98 63.31
CA THR A 38 3.72 7.95 62.58
C THR A 38 3.18 7.85 61.14
N ARG A 39 3.88 8.53 60.23
CA ARG A 39 3.63 8.58 58.80
C ARG A 39 4.13 7.29 58.16
N ARG A 40 3.22 6.37 57.85
CA ARG A 40 3.48 5.24 56.95
C ARG A 40 3.29 5.77 55.53
N GLU A 41 4.37 6.24 54.91
CA GLU A 41 4.37 6.69 53.51
C GLU A 41 4.12 5.47 52.62
N HIS A 42 2.94 5.45 51.99
CA HIS A 42 2.61 4.51 50.93
C HIS A 42 3.25 5.00 49.63
N ASP A 43 4.19 4.20 49.14
CA ASP A 43 5.02 4.40 47.97
C ASP A 43 4.27 4.04 46.67
N GLU A 44 3.08 4.64 46.45
CA GLU A 44 2.15 4.26 45.37
C GLU A 44 2.31 5.09 44.07
N GLY A 45 3.31 5.98 44.01
CA GLY A 45 3.55 6.84 42.84
C GLY A 45 4.48 6.26 41.75
N ALA A 46 5.14 5.14 42.00
CA ALA A 46 6.15 4.56 41.09
C ALA A 46 5.63 3.79 39.85
N PRO A 47 4.45 3.11 39.84
CA PRO A 47 4.14 2.16 38.77
C PRO A 47 3.70 2.81 37.43
N LEU A 48 3.24 4.06 37.45
CA LEU A 48 2.77 4.76 36.24
C LEU A 48 3.91 5.32 35.37
N LEU A 49 5.05 5.68 35.98
CA LEU A 49 6.24 6.14 35.24
C LEU A 49 6.93 4.99 34.51
N ASP A 50 6.91 3.79 35.09
CA ASP A 50 7.51 2.58 34.52
C ASP A 50 6.76 2.10 33.26
N GLY A 51 5.42 2.19 33.26
CA GLY A 51 4.60 1.84 32.10
C GLY A 51 4.85 2.71 30.87
N ASN A 52 5.05 4.02 31.07
CA ASN A 52 5.35 4.94 29.97
C ASN A 52 6.76 4.72 29.40
N ALA A 53 7.75 4.45 30.25
CA ALA A 53 9.10 4.11 29.82
C ALA A 53 9.11 2.85 28.95
N ARG A 54 8.38 1.82 29.38
CA ARG A 54 8.24 0.56 28.64
C ARG A 54 7.52 0.74 27.30
N MET A 55 6.52 1.61 27.22
CA MET A 55 5.83 1.90 25.96
C MET A 55 6.74 2.63 24.95
N VAL A 56 7.59 3.55 25.43
CA VAL A 56 8.59 4.21 24.59
C VAL A 56 9.62 3.20 24.07
N GLU A 57 10.10 2.30 24.91
CA GLU A 57 11.03 1.23 24.53
C GLU A 57 10.43 0.32 23.43
N ILE A 58 9.18 -0.14 23.60
CA ILE A 58 8.49 -0.96 22.61
C ILE A 58 8.32 -0.21 21.27
N LEU A 59 8.01 1.08 21.31
CA LEU A 59 7.89 1.91 20.10
C LEU A 59 9.24 2.10 19.40
N GLU A 60 10.32 2.29 20.16
CA GLU A 60 11.68 2.38 19.61
C GLU A 60 12.09 1.06 18.94
N GLU A 61 11.87 -0.08 19.59
CA GLU A 61 12.13 -1.41 19.02
C GLU A 61 11.33 -1.63 17.72
N TRP A 62 10.05 -1.28 17.73
CA TRP A 62 9.19 -1.40 16.55
C TRP A 62 9.66 -0.51 15.39
N MET A 63 10.07 0.74 15.67
CA MET A 63 10.61 1.64 14.65
C MET A 63 11.95 1.13 14.07
N VAL A 64 12.83 0.60 14.92
CA VAL A 64 14.11 0.01 14.49
C VAL A 64 13.86 -1.22 13.60
N HIS A 65 12.91 -2.09 13.99
CA HIS A 65 12.52 -3.25 13.20
C HIS A 65 11.99 -2.84 11.82
N HIS A 66 11.10 -1.84 11.76
CA HIS A 66 10.55 -1.35 10.51
C HIS A 66 11.61 -0.71 9.61
N LYS A 67 12.56 0.05 10.20
CA LYS A 67 13.69 0.63 9.48
C LYS A 67 14.52 -0.48 8.81
N LYS A 68 14.86 -1.54 9.56
CA LYS A 68 15.63 -2.68 9.05
C LYS A 68 14.91 -3.42 7.91
N MET A 69 13.60 -3.62 8.03
CA MET A 69 12.76 -4.19 6.96
C MET A 69 12.79 -3.34 5.68
N TYR A 70 12.71 -2.02 5.83
CA TYR A 70 12.73 -1.09 4.69
C TYR A 70 14.11 -1.06 4.01
N GLU A 71 15.18 -1.04 4.79
CA GLU A 71 16.56 -1.13 4.27
C GLU A 71 16.81 -2.46 3.54
N ALA A 72 16.29 -3.58 4.06
CA ALA A 72 16.37 -4.87 3.37
C ALA A 72 15.61 -4.87 2.04
N HIS A 73 14.45 -4.20 1.97
CA HIS A 73 13.68 -4.10 0.73
C HIS A 73 14.40 -3.24 -0.32
N ILE A 74 15.00 -2.11 0.08
CA ILE A 74 15.84 -1.29 -0.81
C ILE A 74 17.04 -2.10 -1.31
N ALA A 75 17.73 -2.82 -0.43
CA ALA A 75 18.88 -3.63 -0.81
C ALA A 75 18.51 -4.71 -1.84
N GLU A 76 17.33 -5.34 -1.70
CA GLU A 76 16.86 -6.32 -2.69
C GLU A 76 16.50 -5.64 -4.02
N GLN A 77 15.89 -4.46 -4.00
CA GLN A 77 15.64 -3.68 -5.21
C GLN A 77 16.95 -3.30 -5.92
N GLU A 78 17.96 -2.84 -5.20
CA GLU A 78 19.29 -2.54 -5.75
C GLU A 78 19.96 -3.80 -6.31
N ARG A 79 19.82 -4.96 -5.63
CA ARG A 79 20.32 -6.26 -6.11
C ARG A 79 19.67 -6.65 -7.43
N LEU A 80 18.34 -6.51 -7.53
CA LEU A 80 17.60 -6.81 -8.76
C LEU A 80 17.99 -5.87 -9.90
N ILE A 81 18.16 -4.57 -9.61
CA ILE A 81 18.65 -3.59 -10.60
C ILE A 81 20.05 -3.97 -11.08
N ASN A 82 20.96 -4.32 -10.17
CA ASN A 82 22.33 -4.72 -10.53
C ASN A 82 22.38 -6.03 -11.32
N LEU A 83 21.51 -7.00 -11.01
CA LEU A 83 21.35 -8.21 -11.83
C LEU A 83 20.88 -7.86 -13.24
N LEU A 84 19.88 -6.99 -13.37
CA LEU A 84 19.38 -6.52 -14.68
C LEU A 84 20.45 -5.74 -15.47
N LEU A 85 21.31 -4.98 -14.80
CA LEU A 85 22.40 -4.24 -15.44
C LEU A 85 23.58 -5.14 -15.85
N ASN A 86 23.86 -6.20 -15.08
CA ASN A 86 25.00 -7.11 -15.33
C ASN A 86 24.66 -8.27 -16.25
N CYS A 87 23.39 -8.64 -16.45
CA CYS A 87 22.96 -9.65 -17.44
C CYS A 87 23.01 -9.14 -18.89
N ARG A 88 24.00 -8.32 -19.25
CA ARG A 88 24.25 -7.90 -20.63
C ARG A 88 24.98 -9.03 -21.36
N PRO A 89 24.39 -9.72 -22.35
CA PRO A 89 25.17 -10.66 -23.15
C PRO A 89 26.03 -9.87 -24.14
N GLU A 90 27.32 -10.19 -24.19
CA GLU A 90 28.31 -9.69 -25.16
C GLU A 90 28.05 -10.17 -26.61
N THR A 91 26.85 -10.68 -26.92
CA THR A 91 26.58 -11.46 -28.15
C THR A 91 26.15 -10.64 -29.36
N THR A 92 26.06 -9.31 -29.30
CA THR A 92 25.71 -8.50 -30.48
C THR A 92 26.83 -8.42 -31.53
N LYS A 93 28.10 -8.64 -31.17
CA LYS A 93 29.19 -8.69 -32.16
C LYS A 93 29.39 -10.06 -32.83
N GLU A 94 28.96 -11.15 -32.19
CA GLU A 94 29.08 -12.50 -32.79
C GLU A 94 27.90 -12.83 -33.72
N ARG A 95 26.74 -12.17 -33.53
CA ARG A 95 25.54 -12.43 -34.34
C ARG A 95 25.58 -11.79 -35.73
N GLU A 96 26.33 -10.70 -35.91
CA GLU A 96 26.50 -10.06 -37.24
C GLU A 96 27.50 -10.80 -38.14
N ALA A 97 28.40 -11.61 -37.57
CA ALA A 97 29.36 -12.39 -38.35
C ALA A 97 28.79 -13.68 -38.97
N GLY A 98 27.61 -14.14 -38.52
CA GLY A 98 27.01 -15.41 -38.96
C GLY A 98 25.88 -15.30 -40.00
N LEU A 99 25.42 -14.09 -40.34
CA LEU A 99 24.16 -13.88 -41.07
C LEU A 99 24.28 -13.71 -42.59
N ASP A 100 25.49 -13.70 -43.15
CA ASP A 100 25.71 -13.53 -44.60
C ASP A 100 25.87 -14.85 -45.40
N SER A 101 25.89 -16.01 -44.75
CA SER A 101 26.28 -17.28 -45.41
C SER A 101 25.14 -18.23 -45.81
N SER A 102 23.87 -17.89 -45.58
CA SER A 102 22.78 -18.87 -45.76
C SER A 102 21.56 -18.28 -46.47
N ARG A 103 21.68 -18.06 -47.78
CA ARG A 103 20.53 -17.77 -48.64
C ARG A 103 20.65 -18.39 -50.02
N GLN A 104 20.70 -19.73 -50.08
CA GLN A 104 20.40 -20.47 -51.31
C GLN A 104 20.04 -21.92 -50.99
N GLN A 105 18.99 -22.42 -51.66
CA GLN A 105 18.47 -23.80 -51.77
C GLN A 105 17.19 -24.18 -50.99
N ASP A 106 16.13 -24.32 -51.82
CA ASP A 106 15.22 -25.47 -52.01
C ASP A 106 14.37 -25.94 -50.79
N GLY A 107 13.10 -26.34 -50.90
CA GLY A 107 12.30 -26.85 -52.00
C GLY A 107 11.63 -28.16 -51.54
N GLU A 108 10.29 -28.21 -51.58
CA GLU A 108 9.41 -29.41 -51.48
C GLU A 108 9.43 -30.32 -50.22
N GLY A 109 8.23 -30.66 -49.73
CA GLY A 109 8.05 -31.74 -48.74
C GLY A 109 6.64 -31.77 -48.15
N ALA A 110 5.80 -32.69 -48.64
CA ALA A 110 4.41 -32.90 -48.29
C ALA A 110 4.20 -33.69 -46.98
N ASP A 111 3.00 -33.48 -46.41
CA ASP A 111 2.09 -34.40 -45.70
C ASP A 111 2.58 -35.31 -44.55
N ILE A 112 1.60 -35.63 -43.69
CA ILE A 112 1.52 -36.66 -42.63
C ILE A 112 1.49 -36.03 -41.22
N TRP A 113 0.27 -35.89 -40.66
CA TRP A 113 -0.22 -36.68 -39.51
C TRP A 113 -1.64 -36.22 -39.13
N SER A 114 -2.56 -37.16 -39.30
CA SER A 114 -3.92 -37.15 -38.81
C SER A 114 -3.99 -37.58 -37.33
N GLU A 115 -5.07 -37.14 -36.67
CA GLU A 115 -5.84 -37.93 -35.69
C GLU A 115 -5.36 -37.97 -34.23
N VAL A 116 -5.88 -37.04 -33.39
CA VAL A 116 -6.21 -37.34 -31.98
C VAL A 116 -7.55 -36.68 -31.60
N ARG A 117 -8.43 -37.53 -31.06
CA ARG A 117 -9.83 -37.28 -30.68
C ARG A 117 -9.98 -36.37 -29.46
N SER A 118 -11.01 -35.54 -29.51
CA SER A 118 -11.64 -34.88 -28.36
C SER A 118 -12.47 -35.87 -27.54
N PRO A 119 -12.55 -35.70 -26.20
CA PRO A 119 -13.73 -36.11 -25.45
C PRO A 119 -14.58 -34.90 -25.03
N SER A 120 -15.87 -35.18 -25.07
CA SER A 120 -17.05 -34.37 -24.81
C SER A 120 -17.13 -33.74 -23.42
N ALA A 121 -17.84 -32.61 -23.38
CA ALA A 121 -18.46 -32.03 -22.21
C ALA A 121 -19.51 -32.96 -21.59
N ASP A 122 -19.64 -32.95 -20.26
CA ASP A 122 -20.92 -32.85 -19.54
C ASP A 122 -20.69 -32.95 -18.01
N SER A 123 -21.06 -31.89 -17.28
CA SER A 123 -21.74 -31.87 -15.95
C SER A 123 -21.42 -30.59 -15.16
N PRO A 124 -22.44 -29.90 -14.57
CA PRO A 124 -22.23 -28.73 -13.73
C PRO A 124 -22.06 -29.11 -12.25
N PRO A 125 -21.32 -28.36 -11.42
CA PRO A 125 -21.37 -28.56 -9.98
C PRO A 125 -22.43 -27.66 -9.33
N GLN A 126 -23.42 -28.31 -8.74
CA GLN A 126 -24.11 -27.83 -7.54
C GLN A 126 -23.15 -27.85 -6.33
N GLU A 127 -23.55 -27.09 -5.30
CA GLU A 127 -23.13 -27.16 -3.88
C GLU A 127 -22.13 -26.10 -3.36
N LEU A 128 -22.74 -25.02 -2.88
CA LEU A 128 -22.22 -24.03 -1.94
C LEU A 128 -22.82 -24.34 -0.55
N SER A 129 -22.16 -25.16 0.27
CA SER A 129 -22.60 -25.38 1.67
C SER A 129 -21.59 -25.98 2.67
N THR A 130 -20.28 -26.03 2.41
CA THR A 130 -19.35 -26.76 3.32
C THR A 130 -18.10 -25.99 3.81
N TRP A 131 -18.08 -24.65 3.75
CA TRP A 131 -16.90 -23.88 4.17
C TRP A 131 -16.84 -23.49 5.67
N SER A 132 -17.88 -23.75 6.47
CA SER A 132 -17.87 -23.34 7.90
C SER A 132 -17.11 -24.29 8.84
N SER A 133 -16.66 -25.45 8.39
CA SER A 133 -16.14 -26.50 9.29
C SER A 133 -14.61 -26.65 9.32
N ARG A 134 -13.85 -25.83 8.57
CA ARG A 134 -12.39 -26.00 8.42
C ARG A 134 -11.50 -25.02 9.18
N LEU A 135 -12.05 -24.12 10.02
CA LEU A 135 -11.26 -23.11 10.73
C LEU A 135 -11.03 -23.38 12.23
N GLN A 136 -11.26 -24.60 12.73
CA GLN A 136 -11.09 -24.93 14.16
C GLN A 136 -9.88 -25.83 14.52
N GLY A 137 -8.87 -25.99 13.65
CA GLY A 137 -7.72 -26.83 14.02
C GLY A 137 -6.45 -26.53 13.27
N ALA A 138 -5.68 -25.52 13.70
CA ALA A 138 -4.24 -25.46 13.44
C ALA A 138 -3.56 -24.35 14.28
N THR A 139 -3.24 -24.64 15.54
CA THR A 139 -2.20 -23.90 16.29
C THR A 139 -1.17 -24.88 16.84
N ARG A 140 -0.07 -25.06 16.11
CA ARG A 140 1.22 -25.51 16.65
C ARG A 140 2.37 -24.91 15.82
N PRO A 141 3.38 -24.27 16.45
CA PRO A 141 4.52 -23.73 15.72
C PRO A 141 5.57 -24.83 15.45
N ALA A 142 6.03 -24.92 14.21
CA ALA A 142 7.13 -25.78 13.82
C ALA A 142 8.49 -25.10 14.06
N LYS A 143 9.42 -25.89 14.59
CA LYS A 143 10.80 -25.54 14.97
C LYS A 143 11.72 -25.65 13.74
N ALA A 144 12.45 -24.60 13.41
CA ALA A 144 13.38 -24.58 12.28
C ALA A 144 14.71 -25.31 12.59
N PRO A 145 15.32 -26.05 11.64
CA PRO A 145 16.65 -26.63 11.81
C PRO A 145 17.74 -25.70 11.26
N SER A 146 18.78 -25.49 12.07
CA SER A 146 20.03 -24.81 11.73
C SER A 146 21.01 -25.77 11.03
N ARG A 147 21.63 -25.35 9.92
CA ARG A 147 22.73 -26.07 9.26
C ARG A 147 23.99 -25.19 9.22
N PRO A 148 25.19 -25.71 9.52
CA PRO A 148 26.41 -24.91 9.60
C PRO A 148 27.11 -24.75 8.25
N VAL A 149 27.76 -23.60 8.10
CA VAL A 149 28.57 -23.16 6.95
C VAL A 149 29.98 -23.77 7.05
N GLN A 150 30.48 -24.34 5.94
CA GLN A 150 31.90 -24.71 5.79
C GLN A 150 32.62 -23.72 4.86
N PRO A 151 33.93 -23.45 5.07
CA PRO A 151 34.72 -22.57 4.23
C PRO A 151 35.44 -23.34 3.11
N LEU A 152 35.49 -22.74 1.92
CA LEU A 152 36.28 -23.21 0.76
C LEU A 152 37.65 -22.54 0.75
N THR A 153 38.70 -23.33 0.59
CA THR A 153 40.06 -22.91 0.22
C THR A 153 40.27 -23.00 -1.30
N PRO A 154 41.18 -22.21 -1.89
CA PRO A 154 41.51 -22.29 -3.31
C PRO A 154 42.77 -23.15 -3.54
N ASP A 155 42.71 -24.09 -4.48
CA ASP A 155 43.90 -24.72 -5.04
C ASP A 155 43.98 -24.41 -6.54
N VAL A 156 45.17 -23.96 -6.92
CA VAL A 156 45.68 -23.66 -8.25
C VAL A 156 46.57 -24.83 -8.64
N ASP A 157 46.46 -25.35 -9.88
CA ASP A 157 47.59 -25.64 -10.81
C ASP A 157 47.18 -26.49 -12.05
N PRO A 158 48.01 -26.60 -13.12
CA PRO A 158 47.60 -26.23 -14.48
C PRO A 158 47.78 -27.35 -15.55
N GLU A 159 47.75 -26.92 -16.82
CA GLU A 159 48.17 -27.60 -18.07
C GLU A 159 47.10 -28.29 -18.93
N GLY A 160 47.13 -27.95 -20.23
CA GLY A 160 46.33 -28.52 -21.31
C GLY A 160 46.81 -29.92 -21.76
N PRO A 161 46.29 -30.49 -22.87
CA PRO A 161 46.51 -29.91 -24.20
C PRO A 161 45.35 -30.03 -25.21
N GLU A 162 45.59 -29.42 -26.36
CA GLU A 162 44.88 -29.44 -27.66
C GLU A 162 44.06 -30.71 -27.99
N LEU A 163 42.84 -30.51 -28.54
CA LEU A 163 42.21 -31.49 -29.44
C LEU A 163 41.11 -30.85 -30.33
N ALA A 164 41.48 -30.71 -31.61
CA ALA A 164 40.71 -30.95 -32.82
C ALA A 164 39.19 -30.61 -32.84
N CYS A 165 38.86 -29.53 -33.56
CA CYS A 165 37.52 -29.27 -34.10
C CYS A 165 37.08 -30.39 -35.05
N LYS A 166 36.01 -31.10 -34.69
CA LYS A 166 35.13 -31.79 -35.64
C LYS A 166 33.90 -30.91 -35.91
N PRO A 167 33.44 -30.77 -37.16
CA PRO A 167 32.17 -30.13 -37.44
C PRO A 167 31.05 -31.03 -36.90
N LYS A 168 30.29 -30.54 -35.93
CA LYS A 168 29.02 -31.14 -35.50
C LYS A 168 27.93 -30.62 -36.43
N ASP A 169 27.32 -31.53 -37.16
CA ASP A 169 26.07 -31.31 -37.88
C ASP A 169 25.02 -30.76 -36.90
N GLN A 170 24.56 -29.54 -37.17
CA GLN A 170 23.51 -28.87 -36.41
C GLN A 170 22.17 -29.47 -36.84
N SER A 171 21.75 -30.54 -36.16
CA SER A 171 20.35 -30.91 -36.05
C SER A 171 19.56 -29.70 -35.55
N ALA A 172 18.42 -29.42 -36.18
CA ALA A 172 17.46 -28.38 -35.81
C ALA A 172 17.36 -28.25 -34.28
N ALA A 173 18.04 -27.24 -33.73
CA ALA A 173 18.00 -26.94 -32.32
C ALA A 173 16.57 -26.49 -32.01
N GLU A 174 15.81 -27.41 -31.39
CA GLU A 174 14.56 -27.12 -30.71
C GLU A 174 14.80 -25.88 -29.84
N ILE A 175 14.27 -24.74 -30.28
CA ILE A 175 14.39 -23.47 -29.57
C ILE A 175 13.55 -23.65 -28.30
N GLN A 176 14.19 -24.12 -27.24
CA GLN A 176 13.61 -24.07 -25.91
C GLN A 176 13.46 -22.58 -25.60
N PRO A 177 12.22 -22.08 -25.41
CA PRO A 177 12.04 -20.72 -24.96
C PRO A 177 12.80 -20.58 -23.64
N ASP A 178 13.62 -19.54 -23.53
CA ASP A 178 14.35 -19.25 -22.29
C ASP A 178 13.34 -19.20 -21.15
N GLU A 179 13.60 -19.89 -20.03
CA GLU A 179 12.66 -19.96 -18.89
C GLU A 179 12.28 -18.56 -18.40
N GLU A 180 13.18 -17.58 -18.56
CA GLU A 180 12.97 -16.16 -18.23
C GLU A 180 11.87 -15.50 -19.08
N ASP A 181 11.75 -15.85 -20.37
CA ASP A 181 10.70 -15.32 -21.25
C ASP A 181 9.33 -15.87 -20.84
N ALA A 182 9.27 -17.11 -20.37
CA ALA A 182 8.04 -17.75 -19.92
C ALA A 182 7.51 -17.11 -18.62
N ASP A 183 8.39 -16.81 -17.66
CA ASP A 183 8.03 -16.13 -16.41
C ASP A 183 7.53 -14.69 -16.66
N GLN A 184 8.17 -13.97 -17.58
CA GLN A 184 7.73 -12.63 -17.98
C GLN A 184 6.35 -12.66 -18.64
N LEU A 185 6.12 -13.61 -19.56
CA LEU A 185 4.81 -13.82 -20.18
C LEU A 185 3.73 -14.18 -19.15
N LEU A 186 4.05 -15.03 -18.16
CA LEU A 186 3.12 -15.40 -17.09
C LEU A 186 2.79 -14.21 -16.18
N ASN A 187 3.78 -13.38 -15.85
CA ASN A 187 3.61 -12.17 -15.06
C ASN A 187 2.74 -11.15 -15.80
N MET A 188 3.01 -10.92 -17.10
CA MET A 188 2.16 -10.10 -17.96
C MET A 188 0.74 -10.64 -18.03
N TRP A 189 0.57 -11.94 -18.25
CA TRP A 189 -0.74 -12.55 -18.27
C TRP A 189 -1.47 -12.34 -16.94
N THR A 190 -0.80 -12.51 -15.81
CA THR A 190 -1.39 -12.31 -14.47
C THR A 190 -1.88 -10.87 -14.28
N LYS A 191 -1.11 -9.88 -14.73
CA LYS A 191 -1.47 -8.45 -14.66
C LYS A 191 -2.59 -8.08 -15.64
N CYS A 192 -2.58 -8.68 -16.83
CA CYS A 192 -3.51 -8.34 -17.90
C CYS A 192 -4.83 -9.17 -17.84
N SER A 193 -4.83 -10.27 -17.08
CA SER A 193 -5.94 -11.22 -16.99
C SER A 193 -7.22 -10.55 -16.47
N GLY A 194 -8.23 -10.54 -17.34
CA GLY A 194 -9.55 -9.99 -17.04
C GLY A 194 -9.66 -8.47 -17.20
N LEU A 195 -8.62 -7.76 -17.65
CA LEU A 195 -8.69 -6.30 -17.88
C LEU A 195 -9.78 -5.91 -18.90
N HIS A 196 -10.04 -6.78 -19.89
CA HIS A 196 -11.14 -6.59 -20.85
C HIS A 196 -12.50 -6.40 -20.18
N THR A 197 -12.73 -7.04 -19.01
CA THR A 197 -14.00 -6.94 -18.28
C THR A 197 -14.21 -5.57 -17.63
N VAL A 198 -13.13 -4.83 -17.37
CA VAL A 198 -13.17 -3.48 -16.80
C VAL A 198 -12.87 -2.40 -17.83
N SER A 199 -12.54 -2.78 -19.07
CA SER A 199 -12.04 -1.86 -20.08
C SER A 199 -12.99 -0.72 -20.37
N LYS A 200 -14.27 -1.02 -20.65
CA LYS A 200 -15.31 0.01 -20.88
C LYS A 200 -15.45 0.99 -19.72
N TRP A 201 -15.24 0.51 -18.48
CA TRP A 201 -15.26 1.38 -17.32
C TRP A 201 -14.01 2.24 -17.32
N VAL A 202 -12.82 1.65 -17.34
CA VAL A 202 -11.54 2.36 -17.25
C VAL A 202 -11.37 3.42 -18.35
N THR A 203 -11.68 3.10 -19.61
CA THR A 203 -11.54 4.03 -20.75
C THR A 203 -12.54 5.20 -20.69
N ASN A 204 -13.66 5.02 -20.00
CA ASN A 204 -14.66 6.07 -19.77
C ASN A 204 -14.36 6.89 -18.50
N TYR A 205 -13.07 7.13 -18.21
CA TYR A 205 -12.64 7.77 -16.96
C TYR A 205 -13.24 9.18 -16.75
N ARG A 206 -13.52 9.89 -17.85
CA ARG A 206 -14.17 11.22 -17.87
C ARG A 206 -15.62 11.23 -17.40
N LYS A 207 -16.26 10.07 -17.21
CA LYS A 207 -17.63 9.99 -16.65
C LYS A 207 -17.66 9.47 -15.22
N HIS A 208 -16.52 9.08 -14.64
CA HIS A 208 -16.49 8.57 -13.28
C HIS A 208 -16.61 9.67 -12.25
N PRO A 209 -17.26 9.44 -11.10
CA PRO A 209 -17.41 10.46 -10.07
C PRO A 209 -16.10 10.81 -9.35
N ALA A 210 -15.07 9.95 -9.42
CA ALA A 210 -13.92 10.06 -8.51
C ALA A 210 -12.53 9.88 -9.14
N GLY A 211 -12.41 9.82 -10.48
CA GLY A 211 -11.11 9.87 -11.18
C GLY A 211 -10.15 8.69 -10.96
N TRP A 212 -10.55 7.69 -10.17
CA TRP A 212 -9.68 6.56 -9.78
C TRP A 212 -9.23 5.69 -10.94
N GLY A 213 -10.06 5.54 -11.98
CA GLY A 213 -9.66 4.83 -13.20
C GLY A 213 -8.40 5.46 -13.81
N ALA A 214 -8.34 6.79 -13.87
CA ALA A 214 -7.15 7.50 -14.33
C ALA A 214 -5.96 7.32 -13.39
N LEU A 215 -6.15 7.42 -12.07
CA LEU A 215 -5.06 7.17 -11.10
C LEU A 215 -4.46 5.77 -11.24
N LEU A 216 -5.31 4.75 -11.39
CA LEU A 216 -4.88 3.36 -11.56
C LEU A 216 -4.16 3.14 -12.89
N MET A 217 -4.58 3.81 -13.96
CA MET A 217 -3.88 3.77 -15.25
C MET A 217 -2.51 4.46 -15.19
N ILE A 218 -2.40 5.62 -14.54
CA ILE A 218 -1.17 6.43 -14.51
C ILE A 218 -0.11 5.79 -13.59
N HIS A 219 -0.50 5.44 -12.36
CA HIS A 219 0.45 4.98 -11.35
C HIS A 219 0.56 3.45 -11.27
N GLY A 220 -0.39 2.73 -11.85
CA GLY A 220 -0.50 1.28 -11.70
C GLY A 220 -1.17 0.87 -10.39
N ILE A 221 -1.67 -0.36 -10.37
CA ILE A 221 -2.37 -0.95 -9.22
C ILE A 221 -1.47 -1.11 -7.98
N PRO A 222 -0.22 -1.59 -8.09
CA PRO A 222 0.63 -1.78 -6.92
C PRO A 222 0.84 -0.50 -6.14
N GLU A 223 1.14 0.60 -6.83
CA GLU A 223 1.41 1.90 -6.23
C GLU A 223 0.16 2.50 -5.59
N VAL A 224 -0.96 2.54 -6.31
CA VAL A 224 -2.22 3.11 -5.78
C VAL A 224 -2.71 2.29 -4.57
N SER A 225 -2.64 0.96 -4.66
CA SER A 225 -3.04 0.09 -3.55
C SER A 225 -2.14 0.27 -2.34
N ALA A 226 -0.81 0.37 -2.53
CA ALA A 226 0.13 0.64 -1.44
C ALA A 226 -0.14 1.98 -0.76
N ARG A 227 -0.35 3.06 -1.53
CA ARG A 227 -0.72 4.38 -1.00
C ARG A 227 -2.03 4.34 -0.20
N LEU A 228 -3.04 3.62 -0.69
CA LEU A 228 -4.33 3.50 -0.02
C LEU A 228 -4.26 2.66 1.25
N ARG A 229 -3.53 1.52 1.23
CA ARG A 229 -3.24 0.72 2.44
C ARG A 229 -2.56 1.59 3.48
N SER A 230 -1.47 2.26 3.11
CA SER A 230 -0.74 3.15 4.03
C SER A 230 -1.64 4.26 4.59
N LYS A 231 -2.49 4.90 3.78
CA LYS A 231 -3.47 5.90 4.26
C LYS A 231 -4.40 5.30 5.31
N VAL A 232 -5.00 4.15 5.02
CA VAL A 232 -5.96 3.48 5.90
C VAL A 232 -5.30 2.97 7.19
N ASP A 233 -4.10 2.39 7.08
CA ASP A 233 -3.30 1.93 8.21
C ASP A 233 -2.93 3.09 9.13
N ASN A 234 -2.54 4.23 8.58
CA ASN A 234 -2.26 5.43 9.38
C ASN A 234 -3.47 5.86 10.20
N TYR A 235 -4.69 5.87 9.62
CA TYR A 235 -5.89 6.16 10.40
C TYR A 235 -6.18 5.12 11.47
N ALA A 236 -5.98 3.82 11.18
CA ALA A 236 -6.16 2.77 12.16
C ALA A 236 -5.16 2.88 13.32
N ILE A 237 -3.88 3.18 13.03
CA ILE A 237 -2.84 3.40 14.04
C ILE A 237 -3.19 4.62 14.91
N TYR A 238 -3.56 5.75 14.29
CA TYR A 238 -3.97 6.92 15.05
C TYR A 238 -5.23 6.66 15.86
N ALA A 239 -6.23 5.97 15.31
CA ALA A 239 -7.43 5.57 16.05
C ALA A 239 -7.07 4.70 17.27
N ALA A 240 -6.12 3.77 17.15
CA ALA A 240 -5.65 2.95 18.27
C ALA A 240 -4.98 3.78 19.39
N LEU A 241 -4.21 4.81 19.03
CA LEU A 241 -3.61 5.74 20.00
C LEU A 241 -4.67 6.59 20.73
N PHE A 242 -5.69 7.07 20.02
CA PHE A 242 -6.80 7.78 20.67
C PHE A 242 -7.66 6.83 21.50
N LEU A 243 -7.82 5.60 21.06
CA LEU A 243 -8.55 4.55 21.77
C LEU A 243 -7.89 4.22 23.13
N SER A 244 -6.56 4.12 23.19
CA SER A 244 -5.86 3.85 24.45
C SER A 244 -5.99 4.99 25.46
N MET A 245 -5.96 6.24 24.99
CA MET A 245 -6.18 7.42 25.84
C MET A 245 -7.63 7.52 26.30
N SER A 246 -8.60 7.39 25.40
CA SER A 246 -10.04 7.48 25.73
C SER A 246 -10.46 6.38 26.70
N MET A 247 -9.97 5.14 26.54
CA MET A 247 -10.25 4.06 27.49
C MET A 247 -9.76 4.39 28.91
N THR A 248 -8.53 4.89 29.04
CA THR A 248 -7.99 5.29 30.35
C THR A 248 -8.86 6.37 31.01
N LEU A 249 -9.31 7.37 30.23
CA LEU A 249 -10.16 8.46 30.73
C LEU A 249 -11.59 8.01 31.08
N VAL A 250 -12.08 6.92 30.48
CA VAL A 250 -13.36 6.31 30.84
C VAL A 250 -13.23 5.47 32.10
N THR A 251 -12.15 4.69 32.24
CA THR A 251 -11.93 3.83 33.41
C THR A 251 -11.57 4.61 34.66
N ASP A 252 -10.79 5.68 34.50
CA ASP A 252 -10.34 6.56 35.60
C ASP A 252 -10.78 7.99 35.32
N ALA A 253 -12.11 8.19 35.32
CA ALA A 253 -12.69 9.50 35.11
C ALA A 253 -12.32 10.45 36.26
N PRO A 254 -12.08 11.75 35.99
CA PRO A 254 -11.74 12.72 37.02
C PRO A 254 -12.76 12.75 38.16
N ASN A 255 -12.28 12.89 39.40
CA ASN A 255 -13.13 12.95 40.60
C ASN A 255 -14.24 14.02 40.51
N SER A 256 -13.99 15.12 39.79
CA SER A 256 -14.98 16.16 39.53
C SER A 256 -16.20 15.66 38.74
N ILE A 257 -16.00 14.72 37.82
CA ILE A 257 -17.06 14.06 37.03
C ILE A 257 -17.72 12.92 37.81
N ASN A 258 -16.96 12.23 38.67
CA ASN A 258 -17.45 11.09 39.43
C ASN A 258 -18.28 11.45 40.67
N ARG A 259 -18.16 12.69 41.19
CA ARG A 259 -18.93 13.17 42.35
C ARG A 259 -20.44 12.94 42.18
N GLU A 260 -21.11 12.64 43.30
CA GLU A 260 -22.57 12.54 43.33
C GLU A 260 -23.22 13.90 43.04
N CYS A 261 -24.16 13.93 42.09
CA CYS A 261 -24.88 15.15 41.74
C CYS A 261 -26.07 15.33 42.69
N GLU A 262 -25.93 16.16 43.72
CA GLU A 262 -27.00 16.49 44.69
C GLU A 262 -28.09 17.39 44.06
N GLY A 263 -28.88 16.83 43.14
CA GLY A 263 -30.00 17.52 42.50
C GLY A 263 -29.62 18.47 41.35
N ASP A 264 -28.36 18.89 41.27
CA ASP A 264 -27.89 19.75 40.18
C ASP A 264 -28.01 19.04 38.81
N TRP A 265 -28.72 19.69 37.89
CA TRP A 265 -28.94 19.17 36.55
C TRP A 265 -27.71 19.36 35.67
N GLU A 266 -26.90 20.40 35.91
CA GLU A 266 -25.68 20.68 35.14
C GLU A 266 -24.66 19.55 35.35
N CYS A 267 -24.41 19.18 36.60
CA CYS A 267 -23.60 18.00 36.96
C CYS A 267 -24.07 16.73 36.24
N ARG A 268 -25.38 16.45 36.21
CA ARG A 268 -25.93 15.25 35.56
C ARG A 268 -25.75 15.26 34.05
N ILE A 269 -25.91 16.41 33.40
CA ILE A 269 -25.71 16.54 31.95
C ILE A 269 -24.23 16.41 31.61
N SER A 270 -23.35 17.10 32.33
CA SER A 270 -21.90 17.01 32.12
C SER A 270 -21.40 15.58 32.26
N LYS A 271 -21.82 14.86 33.32
CA LYS A 271 -21.46 13.44 33.49
C LYS A 271 -21.91 12.59 32.30
N ARG A 272 -23.14 12.79 31.79
CA ARG A 272 -23.65 12.07 30.62
C ARG A 272 -22.89 12.42 29.35
N LEU A 273 -22.66 13.70 29.08
CA LEU A 273 -21.93 14.14 27.88
C LEU A 273 -20.48 13.64 27.89
N TYR A 274 -19.84 13.59 29.05
CA TYR A 274 -18.50 13.03 29.22
C TYR A 274 -18.46 11.54 28.82
N PHE A 275 -19.28 10.71 29.45
CA PHE A 275 -19.29 9.27 29.18
C PHE A 275 -19.84 8.92 27.80
N LEU A 276 -20.86 9.64 27.30
CA LEU A 276 -21.38 9.44 25.94
C LEU A 276 -20.38 9.92 24.89
N GLY A 277 -19.68 11.04 25.13
CA GLY A 277 -18.66 11.57 24.23
C GLY A 277 -17.52 10.57 24.06
N PHE A 278 -16.91 10.12 25.16
CA PHE A 278 -15.88 9.08 25.07
C PHE A 278 -16.42 7.73 24.58
N GLY A 279 -17.62 7.32 24.98
CA GLY A 279 -18.22 6.07 24.50
C GLY A 279 -18.44 6.06 22.98
N VAL A 280 -18.95 7.16 22.42
CA VAL A 280 -19.07 7.34 20.96
C VAL A 280 -17.69 7.44 20.31
N GLY A 281 -16.75 8.15 20.94
CA GLY A 281 -15.36 8.26 20.49
C GLY A 281 -14.68 6.91 20.34
N THR A 282 -14.66 6.12 21.42
CA THR A 282 -14.18 4.73 21.49
C THR A 282 -14.82 3.87 20.40
N ALA A 283 -16.15 3.89 20.26
CA ALA A 283 -16.86 3.09 19.26
C ALA A 283 -16.47 3.48 17.83
N ALA A 284 -16.32 4.78 17.56
CA ALA A 284 -15.92 5.30 16.24
C ALA A 284 -14.46 4.96 15.90
N HIS A 285 -13.54 5.03 16.87
CA HIS A 285 -12.14 4.61 16.70
C HIS A 285 -12.04 3.10 16.46
N MET A 286 -12.78 2.28 17.21
CA MET A 286 -12.87 0.84 16.93
C MET A 286 -13.39 0.56 15.52
N LEU A 287 -14.45 1.26 15.10
CA LEU A 287 -14.97 1.15 13.74
C LEU A 287 -13.93 1.53 12.68
N CYS A 288 -13.14 2.59 12.91
CA CYS A 288 -12.03 2.98 12.04
C CYS A 288 -11.00 1.84 11.89
N ILE A 289 -10.58 1.21 13.00
CA ILE A 289 -9.63 0.09 13.00
C ILE A 289 -10.20 -1.11 12.23
N LEU A 290 -11.45 -1.49 12.52
CA LEU A 290 -12.12 -2.61 11.87
C LEU A 290 -12.30 -2.39 10.37
N LEU A 291 -12.68 -1.18 9.96
CA LEU A 291 -12.77 -0.82 8.54
C LEU A 291 -11.39 -0.86 7.87
N GLY A 292 -10.33 -0.46 8.58
CA GLY A 292 -8.98 -0.53 8.04
C GLY A 292 -8.50 -1.95 7.80
N MET A 293 -8.68 -2.84 8.79
CA MET A 293 -8.38 -4.26 8.62
C MET A 293 -9.21 -4.90 7.51
N GLY A 294 -10.52 -4.61 7.46
CA GLY A 294 -11.40 -5.14 6.41
C GLY A 294 -10.99 -4.69 5.01
N PHE A 295 -10.55 -3.43 4.86
CA PHE A 295 -10.05 -2.90 3.59
C PHE A 295 -8.76 -3.61 3.14
N ASN A 296 -7.81 -3.81 4.04
CA ASN A 296 -6.56 -4.51 3.72
C ASN A 296 -6.78 -5.97 3.36
N ASN A 297 -7.65 -6.67 4.09
CA ASN A 297 -8.02 -8.05 3.77
C ASN A 297 -8.64 -8.14 2.38
N ALA A 298 -9.59 -7.25 2.06
CA ALA A 298 -10.21 -7.20 0.73
C ALA A 298 -9.18 -6.94 -0.39
N LEU A 299 -8.18 -6.09 -0.16
CA LEU A 299 -7.09 -5.85 -1.10
C LEU A 299 -6.11 -7.04 -1.21
N ASN A 300 -5.90 -7.79 -0.14
CA ASN A 300 -5.03 -8.97 -0.14
C ASN A 300 -5.72 -10.20 -0.77
N GLU A 301 -7.05 -10.26 -0.71
CA GLU A 301 -7.86 -11.29 -1.38
C GLU A 301 -8.06 -11.01 -2.88
N ALA A 302 -7.72 -9.81 -3.36
CA ALA A 302 -7.78 -9.47 -4.78
C ALA A 302 -6.68 -10.20 -5.55
N ALA A 303 -7.02 -11.35 -6.12
CA ALA A 303 -6.09 -12.20 -6.85
C ALA A 303 -5.61 -11.62 -8.20
N ARG A 304 -6.35 -10.65 -8.78
CA ARG A 304 -6.06 -10.05 -10.09
C ARG A 304 -6.20 -8.54 -10.05
N ASP A 305 -5.46 -7.89 -10.94
CA ASP A 305 -5.53 -6.46 -11.18
C ASP A 305 -6.94 -6.00 -11.60
N SER A 306 -7.62 -6.82 -12.42
CA SER A 306 -9.01 -6.56 -12.82
C SER A 306 -10.00 -6.56 -11.64
N ASP A 307 -9.73 -7.34 -10.59
CA ASP A 307 -10.57 -7.38 -9.39
C ASP A 307 -10.35 -6.13 -8.52
N VAL A 308 -9.12 -5.60 -8.47
CA VAL A 308 -8.85 -4.28 -7.87
C VAL A 308 -9.57 -3.17 -8.63
N TYR A 309 -9.47 -3.15 -9.97
CA TYR A 309 -10.25 -2.22 -10.79
C TYR A 309 -11.74 -2.31 -10.50
N ARG A 310 -12.33 -3.51 -10.37
CA ARG A 310 -13.76 -3.68 -10.04
C ARG A 310 -14.11 -3.14 -8.65
N MET A 311 -13.24 -3.34 -7.67
CA MET A 311 -13.44 -2.84 -6.31
C MET A 311 -13.58 -1.31 -6.30
N PHE A 312 -12.75 -0.62 -7.09
CA PHE A 312 -12.81 0.84 -7.26
C PHE A 312 -13.89 1.28 -8.26
N ALA A 313 -14.19 0.47 -9.27
CA ALA A 313 -15.15 0.80 -10.31
C ALA A 313 -16.57 0.96 -9.80
N ARG A 314 -16.93 0.11 -8.82
CA ARG A 314 -18.21 0.19 -8.12
C ARG A 314 -18.26 1.33 -7.10
N GLY A 315 -17.18 2.12 -6.97
CA GLY A 315 -17.02 3.17 -5.96
C GLY A 315 -16.82 2.65 -4.52
N LYS A 316 -16.97 1.34 -4.29
CA LYS A 316 -17.00 0.74 -2.95
C LYS A 316 -15.65 0.81 -2.25
N GLY A 317 -14.54 0.56 -2.97
CA GLY A 317 -13.19 0.65 -2.41
C GLY A 317 -12.87 2.04 -1.86
N PHE A 318 -13.22 3.09 -2.59
CA PHE A 318 -13.03 4.47 -2.13
C PHE A 318 -13.98 4.85 -1.00
N VAL A 319 -15.25 4.45 -1.09
CA VAL A 319 -16.21 4.70 -0.01
C VAL A 319 -15.74 4.06 1.30
N ALA A 320 -15.04 2.92 1.26
CA ALA A 320 -14.45 2.32 2.46
C ALA A 320 -13.37 3.22 3.08
N THR A 321 -12.45 3.77 2.29
CA THR A 321 -11.39 4.65 2.82
C THR A 321 -11.95 5.96 3.38
N VAL A 322 -12.96 6.54 2.71
CA VAL A 322 -13.67 7.73 3.22
C VAL A 322 -14.46 7.43 4.50
N LYS A 323 -15.07 6.24 4.60
CA LYS A 323 -15.75 5.82 5.84
C LYS A 323 -14.77 5.64 7.00
N CYS A 324 -13.59 5.08 6.74
CA CYS A 324 -12.51 4.97 7.73
C CYS A 324 -12.09 6.37 8.24
N GLU A 325 -11.79 7.29 7.31
CA GLU A 325 -11.46 8.68 7.63
C GLU A 325 -12.58 9.40 8.42
N ARG A 326 -13.85 9.25 8.00
CA ARG A 326 -15.00 9.83 8.69
C ARG A 326 -15.22 9.24 10.09
N ALA A 327 -15.01 7.94 10.25
CA ALA A 327 -15.10 7.28 11.55
C ALA A 327 -14.04 7.83 12.50
N PHE A 328 -12.79 7.99 12.03
CA PHE A 328 -11.72 8.62 12.80
C PHE A 328 -12.07 10.06 13.21
N VAL A 329 -12.50 10.90 12.25
CA VAL A 329 -12.86 12.30 12.53
C VAL A 329 -14.03 12.41 13.51
N LEU A 330 -15.04 11.55 13.37
CA LEU A 330 -16.15 11.47 14.31
C LEU A 330 -15.65 11.10 15.72
N GLY A 331 -14.73 10.14 15.80
CA GLY A 331 -14.10 9.75 17.06
C GLY A 331 -13.38 10.91 17.73
N CYS A 332 -12.50 11.60 17.01
CA CYS A 332 -11.79 12.78 17.51
C CYS A 332 -12.74 13.91 17.95
N ALA A 333 -13.83 14.13 17.21
CA ALA A 333 -14.82 15.15 17.57
C ALA A 333 -15.57 14.80 18.85
N ALA A 334 -15.95 13.54 19.03
CA ALA A 334 -16.61 13.06 20.24
C ALA A 334 -15.69 13.11 21.47
N ASP A 335 -14.43 12.70 21.32
CA ASP A 335 -13.40 12.81 22.37
C ASP A 335 -13.14 14.28 22.74
N PHE A 336 -13.11 15.18 21.75
CA PHE A 336 -12.95 16.61 21.99
C PHE A 336 -14.11 17.19 22.81
N ILE A 337 -15.35 16.81 22.49
CA ILE A 337 -16.53 17.24 23.28
C ILE A 337 -16.41 16.73 24.73
N ALA A 338 -16.04 15.47 24.93
CA ALA A 338 -15.85 14.92 26.28
C ALA A 338 -14.74 15.65 27.06
N LEU A 339 -13.64 15.99 26.39
CA LEU A 339 -12.55 16.76 26.97
C LEU A 339 -13.00 18.18 27.38
N VAL A 340 -13.79 18.86 26.54
CA VAL A 340 -14.34 20.19 26.85
C VAL A 340 -15.25 20.13 28.08
N VAL A 341 -16.07 19.08 28.19
CA VAL A 341 -16.92 18.85 29.37
C VAL A 341 -16.08 18.63 30.62
N ALA A 342 -14.99 17.87 30.53
CA ALA A 342 -14.06 17.69 31.64
C ALA A 342 -13.39 19.01 32.05
N LEU A 343 -12.94 19.82 31.09
CA LEU A 343 -12.33 21.13 31.32
C LEU A 343 -13.31 22.11 31.98
N ALA A 344 -14.59 22.06 31.58
CA ALA A 344 -15.65 22.86 32.18
C ALA A 344 -15.89 22.55 33.67
N THR A 345 -15.32 21.46 34.22
CA THR A 345 -15.33 21.22 35.67
C THR A 345 -14.25 21.96 36.45
N TYR A 346 -13.20 22.43 35.76
CA TYR A 346 -12.07 23.16 36.36
C TYR A 346 -12.15 24.67 36.12
N THR A 347 -12.81 25.09 35.04
CA THR A 347 -13.04 26.49 34.67
C THR A 347 -14.53 26.81 34.69
N SER A 348 -14.92 28.07 34.47
CA SER A 348 -16.33 28.33 34.20
C SER A 348 -16.77 27.64 32.90
N TRP A 349 -18.02 27.17 32.83
CA TRP A 349 -18.56 26.52 31.63
C TRP A 349 -18.54 27.47 30.42
N ALA A 350 -18.74 28.77 30.65
CA ALA A 350 -18.71 29.80 29.63
C ALA A 350 -17.31 29.94 29.00
N GLU A 351 -16.25 29.98 29.81
CA GLU A 351 -14.86 30.03 29.32
C GLU A 351 -14.48 28.76 28.57
N ALA A 352 -14.87 27.59 29.07
CA ALA A 352 -14.59 26.31 28.42
C ALA A 352 -15.25 26.21 27.04
N ILE A 353 -16.54 26.56 26.92
CA ILE A 353 -17.27 26.54 25.65
C ILE A 353 -16.72 27.60 24.69
N ALA A 354 -16.47 28.83 25.16
CA ALA A 354 -15.90 29.87 24.32
C ALA A 354 -14.52 29.47 23.77
N GLY A 355 -13.65 28.93 24.62
CA GLY A 355 -12.35 28.40 24.21
C GLY A 355 -12.47 27.26 23.20
N ALA A 356 -13.39 26.32 23.44
CA ALA A 356 -13.65 25.21 22.52
C ALA A 356 -14.13 25.67 21.15
N VAL A 357 -15.07 26.63 21.10
CA VAL A 357 -15.60 27.20 19.85
C VAL A 357 -14.51 27.92 19.07
N ILE A 358 -13.67 28.72 19.74
CA ILE A 358 -12.56 29.43 19.10
C ILE A 358 -11.55 28.42 18.53
N MET A 359 -11.14 27.42 19.31
CA MET A 359 -10.20 26.39 18.85
C MET A 359 -10.77 25.60 17.67
N ALA A 360 -12.03 25.16 17.76
CA ALA A 360 -12.70 24.44 16.68
C ALA A 360 -12.79 25.30 15.41
N ALA A 361 -13.15 26.59 15.55
CA ALA A 361 -13.22 27.52 14.42
C ALA A 361 -11.85 27.70 13.73
N VAL A 362 -10.78 27.86 14.50
CA VAL A 362 -9.41 27.97 13.96
C VAL A 362 -8.99 26.69 13.24
N VAL A 363 -9.18 25.53 13.87
CA VAL A 363 -8.82 24.23 13.27
C VAL A 363 -9.61 23.98 11.99
N LEU A 364 -10.92 24.20 12.00
CA LEU A 364 -11.78 24.03 10.83
C LEU A 364 -11.41 25.00 9.71
N TYR A 365 -11.15 26.28 10.04
CA TYR A 365 -10.73 27.27 9.06
C TYR A 365 -9.42 26.88 8.38
N VAL A 366 -8.40 26.53 9.15
CA VAL A 366 -7.08 26.11 8.62
C VAL A 366 -7.23 24.84 7.79
N ASN A 367 -7.95 23.83 8.29
CA ASN A 367 -8.14 22.56 7.61
C ASN A 367 -8.91 22.74 6.28
N VAL A 368 -10.05 23.42 6.29
CA VAL A 368 -10.87 23.64 5.09
C VAL A 368 -10.09 24.43 4.05
N ARG A 369 -9.39 25.50 4.45
CA ARG A 369 -8.60 26.31 3.52
C ARG A 369 -7.47 25.51 2.90
N THR A 370 -6.73 24.75 3.70
CA THR A 370 -5.57 23.96 3.24
C THR A 370 -6.02 22.81 2.36
N THR A 371 -6.97 22.01 2.84
CA THR A 371 -7.50 20.85 2.11
C THR A 371 -8.15 21.26 0.80
N ARG A 372 -8.88 22.38 0.76
CA ARG A 372 -9.45 22.91 -0.49
C ARG A 372 -8.37 23.32 -1.49
N LEU A 373 -7.29 23.96 -1.05
CA LEU A 373 -6.17 24.32 -1.93
C LEU A 373 -5.44 23.08 -2.48
N LEU A 374 -5.15 22.11 -1.61
CA LEU A 374 -4.51 20.85 -1.98
C LEU A 374 -5.33 20.08 -3.01
N PHE A 375 -6.65 19.91 -2.78
CA PHE A 375 -7.49 19.21 -3.75
C PHE A 375 -7.74 20.00 -5.02
N ARG A 376 -7.87 21.33 -4.95
CA ARG A 376 -8.08 22.15 -6.16
C ARG A 376 -6.91 22.06 -7.13
N ASN A 377 -5.68 21.98 -6.60
CA ASN A 377 -4.48 21.98 -7.42
C ASN A 377 -3.94 20.56 -7.70
N GLY A 378 -4.23 19.56 -6.86
CA GLY A 378 -3.66 18.22 -6.99
C GLY A 378 -4.65 17.11 -7.34
N SER A 379 -5.96 17.35 -7.27
CA SER A 379 -6.95 16.31 -7.53
C SER A 379 -7.14 16.07 -9.04
N ILE A 380 -7.12 14.81 -9.46
CA ILE A 380 -7.58 14.42 -10.81
C ILE A 380 -9.01 14.87 -11.12
N CYS A 381 -9.87 15.00 -10.11
CA CYS A 381 -11.23 15.48 -10.37
C CYS A 381 -11.32 17.00 -10.48
N GLN A 382 -10.51 17.76 -9.73
CA GLN A 382 -10.64 19.23 -9.64
C GLN A 382 -9.62 19.99 -10.49
N TYR A 383 -8.49 19.39 -10.83
CA TYR A 383 -7.46 20.00 -11.68
C TYR A 383 -7.54 19.44 -13.11
N TRP A 384 -7.39 18.12 -13.26
CA TRP A 384 -7.22 17.46 -14.57
C TRP A 384 -8.47 17.28 -15.43
N ARG A 385 -9.67 17.53 -14.90
CA ARG A 385 -10.94 17.25 -15.59
C ARG A 385 -11.72 18.53 -15.90
N PRO A 386 -11.56 19.11 -17.10
CA PRO A 386 -12.28 20.32 -17.50
C PRO A 386 -13.80 20.20 -17.38
N GLU A 387 -14.35 19.01 -17.63
CA GLU A 387 -15.79 18.75 -17.53
C GLU A 387 -16.36 18.85 -16.10
N LEU A 388 -15.50 18.77 -15.07
CA LEU A 388 -15.87 18.99 -13.67
C LEU A 388 -15.44 20.36 -13.15
N GLY A 389 -15.07 21.28 -14.05
CA GLY A 389 -14.59 22.62 -13.72
C GLY A 389 -13.09 22.70 -13.45
N GLY A 390 -12.34 21.65 -13.80
CA GLY A 390 -10.88 21.68 -13.79
C GLY A 390 -10.30 22.65 -14.80
N LYS A 391 -9.13 23.20 -14.47
CA LYS A 391 -8.38 24.13 -15.32
C LYS A 391 -6.92 23.68 -15.30
N PRO A 392 -6.57 22.59 -16.01
CA PRO A 392 -5.19 22.19 -16.13
C PRO A 392 -4.42 23.32 -16.82
N ASP A 393 -3.17 23.52 -16.43
CA ASP A 393 -2.32 24.53 -17.05
C ASP A 393 -2.11 24.18 -18.53
N ALA A 394 -2.09 25.19 -19.41
CA ALA A 394 -2.01 24.97 -20.87
C ALA A 394 -0.68 24.30 -21.28
N ASP A 395 0.36 24.49 -20.48
CA ASP A 395 1.71 23.96 -20.71
C ASP A 395 1.95 22.64 -19.94
N ASP A 396 0.91 22.01 -19.39
CA ASP A 396 1.05 20.77 -18.64
C ASP A 396 1.36 19.59 -19.59
N PRO A 397 2.53 18.93 -19.46
CA PRO A 397 2.96 17.90 -20.40
C PRO A 397 2.19 16.58 -20.30
N TYR A 398 1.36 16.39 -19.26
CA TYR A 398 0.67 15.13 -19.05
C TYR A 398 -0.67 15.06 -19.81
N ASP A 399 -0.75 14.13 -20.75
CA ASP A 399 -2.01 13.75 -21.41
C ASP A 399 -2.54 12.41 -20.88
N LEU A 400 -3.72 12.45 -20.27
CA LEU A 400 -4.43 11.25 -19.79
C LEU A 400 -4.81 10.28 -20.92
N GLN A 401 -4.84 10.72 -22.19
CA GLN A 401 -5.06 9.84 -23.33
C GLN A 401 -3.93 8.82 -23.48
N VAL A 402 -2.68 9.21 -23.23
CA VAL A 402 -1.53 8.27 -23.31
C VAL A 402 -1.73 7.09 -22.34
N ALA A 403 -2.12 7.35 -21.10
CA ALA A 403 -2.42 6.30 -20.13
C ALA A 403 -3.62 5.44 -20.55
N THR A 404 -4.60 6.04 -21.22
CA THR A 404 -5.79 5.34 -21.73
C THR A 404 -5.43 4.43 -22.91
N ASP A 405 -4.58 4.89 -23.82
CA ASP A 405 -4.13 4.14 -24.99
C ASP A 405 -3.24 2.95 -24.57
N LEU A 406 -2.31 3.16 -23.65
CA LEU A 406 -1.50 2.09 -23.06
C LEU A 406 -2.39 1.04 -22.38
N PHE A 407 -3.40 1.48 -21.62
CA PHE A 407 -4.36 0.55 -21.02
C PHE A 407 -5.15 -0.24 -22.08
N GLN A 408 -5.58 0.40 -23.17
CA GLN A 408 -6.22 -0.30 -24.27
C GLN A 408 -5.30 -1.31 -24.97
N GLN A 409 -4.02 -0.99 -25.13
CA GLN A 409 -3.02 -1.92 -25.66
C GLN A 409 -2.90 -3.17 -24.77
N ARG A 410 -2.81 -2.99 -23.43
CA ARG A 410 -2.81 -4.11 -22.47
C ARG A 410 -4.07 -4.98 -22.58
N VAL A 411 -5.23 -4.36 -22.75
CA VAL A 411 -6.50 -5.07 -22.96
C VAL A 411 -6.48 -5.89 -24.27
N ARG A 412 -5.99 -5.31 -25.37
CA ARG A 412 -5.86 -6.01 -26.66
C ARG A 412 -4.91 -7.21 -26.53
N PHE A 413 -3.76 -7.02 -25.89
CA PHE A 413 -2.80 -8.09 -25.63
C PHE A 413 -3.42 -9.23 -24.81
N ASN A 414 -4.21 -8.91 -23.77
CA ASN A 414 -4.94 -9.93 -23.01
C ASN A 414 -5.90 -10.75 -23.88
N ASN A 415 -6.69 -10.10 -24.74
CA ASN A 415 -7.65 -10.79 -25.60
C ASN A 415 -6.95 -11.69 -26.63
N LEU A 416 -5.81 -11.21 -27.14
CA LEU A 416 -4.98 -11.93 -28.08
C LEU A 416 -4.37 -13.19 -27.44
N PHE A 417 -3.86 -13.07 -26.21
CA PHE A 417 -3.36 -14.20 -25.44
C PHE A 417 -4.45 -15.24 -25.17
N GLN A 418 -5.69 -14.81 -24.87
CA GLN A 418 -6.82 -15.73 -24.73
C GLN A 418 -7.10 -16.48 -26.04
N THR A 419 -7.10 -15.77 -27.16
CA THR A 419 -7.35 -16.35 -28.49
C THR A 419 -6.24 -17.35 -28.88
N LEU A 420 -4.97 -17.08 -28.51
CA LEU A 420 -3.84 -18.00 -28.71
C LEU A 420 -4.02 -19.28 -27.90
N ARG A 421 -4.41 -19.13 -26.63
CA ARG A 421 -4.63 -20.25 -25.72
C ARG A 421 -5.77 -21.16 -26.17
N GLU A 422 -6.82 -20.58 -26.75
CA GLU A 422 -7.98 -21.33 -27.25
C GLU A 422 -7.68 -22.10 -28.56
N GLY A 423 -6.47 -21.96 -29.13
CA GLY A 423 -6.06 -22.66 -30.35
C GLY A 423 -6.81 -22.17 -31.61
N THR A 424 -7.62 -21.12 -31.46
CA THR A 424 -8.40 -20.50 -32.54
C THR A 424 -7.59 -19.53 -33.40
N LEU A 425 -6.32 -19.30 -33.06
CA LEU A 425 -5.49 -18.32 -33.74
C LEU A 425 -4.74 -18.98 -34.90
N ASP A 426 -5.21 -18.71 -36.12
CA ASP A 426 -4.51 -19.13 -37.33
C ASP A 426 -3.07 -18.58 -37.33
N HIS A 427 -2.16 -19.37 -37.91
CA HIS A 427 -0.73 -19.10 -37.92
C HIS A 427 -0.39 -17.70 -38.49
N ALA A 428 -1.24 -17.21 -39.41
CA ALA A 428 -1.17 -15.87 -40.00
C ALA A 428 -1.37 -14.75 -38.97
N SER A 429 -2.38 -14.85 -38.10
CA SER A 429 -2.67 -13.84 -37.08
C SER A 429 -1.58 -13.79 -36.00
N SER A 430 -0.92 -14.91 -35.71
CA SER A 430 0.24 -14.96 -34.82
C SER A 430 1.46 -14.26 -35.42
N GLN A 431 1.67 -14.39 -36.74
CA GLN A 431 2.73 -13.65 -37.44
C GLN A 431 2.44 -12.15 -37.54
N GLU A 432 1.20 -11.75 -37.80
CA GLU A 432 0.76 -10.35 -37.78
C GLU A 432 1.09 -9.69 -36.43
N MET A 433 0.76 -10.38 -35.32
CA MET A 433 1.05 -9.92 -33.97
C MET A 433 2.55 -9.73 -33.72
N ARG A 434 3.38 -10.70 -34.13
CA ARG A 434 4.84 -10.57 -33.99
C ARG A 434 5.38 -9.38 -34.78
N LYS A 435 4.75 -9.03 -35.91
CA LYS A 435 5.09 -7.83 -36.69
C LYS A 435 4.66 -6.56 -35.96
N GLU A 436 3.43 -6.49 -35.43
CA GLU A 436 2.97 -5.32 -34.67
C GLU A 436 3.83 -5.06 -33.42
N LEU A 437 4.16 -6.10 -32.65
CA LEU A 437 5.05 -5.99 -31.49
C LEU A 437 6.44 -5.44 -31.88
N ARG A 438 7.00 -5.92 -33.00
CA ARG A 438 8.27 -5.40 -33.52
C ARG A 438 8.15 -3.95 -33.98
N GLN A 439 7.07 -3.59 -34.67
CA GLN A 439 6.83 -2.22 -35.10
C GLN A 439 6.69 -1.26 -33.92
N HIS A 440 5.98 -1.67 -32.86
CA HIS A 440 5.88 -0.88 -31.62
C HIS A 440 7.23 -0.74 -30.92
N ALA A 441 8.03 -1.80 -30.84
CA ALA A 441 9.39 -1.75 -30.29
C ALA A 441 10.29 -0.79 -31.09
N HIS A 442 10.20 -0.80 -32.42
CA HIS A 442 10.95 0.11 -33.29
C HIS A 442 10.48 1.57 -33.15
N HIS A 443 9.17 1.82 -33.11
CA HIS A 443 8.65 3.18 -32.92
C HIS A 443 9.02 3.77 -31.56
N ALA A 444 9.07 2.97 -30.50
CA ALA A 444 9.54 3.40 -29.19
C ALA A 444 11.04 3.76 -29.20
N ALA A 445 11.85 3.06 -30.00
CA ALA A 445 13.27 3.36 -30.18
C ALA A 445 13.50 4.65 -30.99
N ASP A 446 12.69 4.90 -32.03
CA ASP A 446 12.84 6.06 -32.92
C ASP A 446 12.41 7.39 -32.29
N GLN A 447 11.54 7.38 -31.28
CA GLN A 447 11.06 8.61 -30.64
C GLN A 447 12.11 9.33 -29.76
N GLY A 448 13.38 8.90 -29.76
CA GLY A 448 14.46 9.61 -29.09
C GLY A 448 14.27 9.76 -27.58
N GLN A 449 13.35 8.98 -27.00
CA GLN A 449 13.29 8.78 -25.57
C GLN A 449 14.61 8.12 -25.18
N SER A 450 15.35 8.71 -24.23
CA SER A 450 16.58 8.15 -23.65
C SER A 450 16.49 6.63 -23.58
N HIS A 451 17.58 5.91 -23.87
CA HIS A 451 17.58 4.44 -23.92
C HIS A 451 16.92 3.77 -22.69
N ASP A 452 16.92 4.46 -21.54
CA ASP A 452 16.22 4.04 -20.30
C ASP A 452 14.71 4.36 -20.29
N THR A 453 14.28 5.43 -20.94
CA THR A 453 12.88 5.83 -21.13
C THR A 453 12.22 5.03 -22.26
N ALA A 454 12.90 4.79 -23.38
CA ALA A 454 12.42 3.89 -24.44
C ALA A 454 12.31 2.45 -23.94
N ARG A 455 13.25 2.00 -23.10
CA ARG A 455 13.11 0.73 -22.37
C ARG A 455 11.99 0.78 -21.36
N SER A 456 11.84 1.83 -20.56
CA SER A 456 10.72 1.95 -19.60
C SER A 456 9.36 2.09 -20.27
N VAL A 457 9.25 2.60 -21.50
CA VAL A 457 8.01 2.73 -22.28
C VAL A 457 7.71 1.47 -23.08
N ALA A 458 8.72 0.78 -23.62
CA ALA A 458 8.55 -0.58 -24.14
C ALA A 458 8.17 -1.54 -23.00
N VAL A 459 8.85 -1.44 -21.86
CA VAL A 459 8.51 -2.14 -20.61
C VAL A 459 7.17 -1.65 -20.07
N ALA A 460 6.74 -0.39 -20.15
CA ALA A 460 5.40 0.04 -19.65
C ALA A 460 4.26 -0.11 -20.66
N GLY A 461 4.56 -0.41 -21.92
CA GLY A 461 3.61 -0.89 -22.93
C GLY A 461 3.47 -2.41 -22.91
N ILE A 462 4.49 -3.12 -22.41
CA ILE A 462 4.52 -4.57 -22.16
C ILE A 462 3.98 -4.90 -20.74
N PHE A 463 4.38 -4.16 -19.70
CA PHE A 463 3.81 -4.13 -18.34
C PHE A 463 2.58 -3.25 -18.32
#